data_AF-A0A8S0VN61-F1
#
_entry.id   AF-A0A8S0VN61-F1
#
_cell.length_a   1.000
_cell.length_b   1.000
_cell.length_c   1.000
_cell.angle_alpha   90.00
_cell.angle_beta   90.00
_cell.angle_gamma   90.00
#
_symmetry.space_group_name_H-M   'P 1'
#
loop_
_entity.id
_entity.type
_entity.pdbx_description
1 polymer ?
#
loop_
_entity_poly.entity_id
_entity_poly.type
_entity_poly.pdbx_seq_one_letter_code
_entity_poly.pdbx_strand_id
1 'polypeptide(L)'
;MISAGLTTMSSCDYDLKNAILGKKKMNVLCIGHGGGSIPLFLASKIRGAVVDIVEIDPVVISASVKAMGFPSFSIMTPSGKRASPKPSLTDEILWKGIHERLLLYESDAEKFILESTNQYDIVFIDAYDGDDIFPQKLWDPHSPFIKALGSRLHPDHGTVVVNLHSDVDLNIDAFNSFDLHVLPKGKYVSRVCRAYKDALLENRNSYNGFAYTISVPWVCNTSLVVCRGLSKSDGMADWYTVFNALMSDSFEAEKLVDLPFSCLQYIKRGFTPVD
;
A
#
# COMPACT_ATOMS: atom_id res chain seq x y z
N MET A 1 -6.73 1.10 -3.95
CA MET A 1 -5.50 0.73 -3.21
C MET A 1 -5.72 -0.19 -2.00
N ILE A 2 -6.23 0.27 -0.85
CA ILE A 2 -6.33 -0.54 0.41
C ILE A 2 -7.00 -1.88 0.18
N SER A 3 -8.19 -1.85 -0.43
CA SER A 3 -8.96 -3.06 -0.69
C SER A 3 -8.21 -4.07 -1.54
N ALA A 4 -7.47 -3.61 -2.55
CA ALA A 4 -6.66 -4.48 -3.40
C ALA A 4 -5.61 -5.20 -2.56
N GLY A 5 -4.82 -4.45 -1.79
CA GLY A 5 -3.77 -5.01 -0.93
C GLY A 5 -4.29 -6.00 0.11
N LEU A 6 -5.39 -5.68 0.81
CA LEU A 6 -5.95 -6.58 1.82
C LEU A 6 -6.56 -7.84 1.19
N THR A 7 -7.21 -7.73 0.03
CA THR A 7 -7.64 -8.91 -0.75
C THR A 7 -6.42 -9.76 -1.14
N THR A 8 -5.33 -9.15 -1.59
CA THR A 8 -4.11 -9.88 -1.91
C THR A 8 -3.56 -10.62 -0.71
N MET A 9 -3.50 -9.97 0.45
CA MET A 9 -3.06 -10.60 1.70
C MET A 9 -3.94 -11.79 2.09
N SER A 10 -5.26 -11.72 1.85
CA SER A 10 -6.17 -12.85 2.03
C SER A 10 -5.93 -14.00 1.05
N SER A 11 -5.44 -13.70 -0.16
CA SER A 11 -5.10 -14.72 -1.17
C SER A 11 -3.69 -15.29 -1.02
N CYS A 12 -2.78 -14.57 -0.35
CA CYS A 12 -1.46 -15.06 0.05
C CYS A 12 -1.61 -15.93 1.34
N ASP A 13 -0.60 -16.70 1.77
CA ASP A 13 -0.67 -17.56 2.98
C ASP A 13 -0.59 -16.75 4.31
N TYR A 14 -1.28 -15.61 4.38
CA TYR A 14 -1.28 -14.74 5.54
C TYR A 14 -2.58 -14.85 6.33
N ASP A 15 -2.45 -15.12 7.63
CA ASP A 15 -3.57 -15.12 8.56
C ASP A 15 -4.09 -13.71 8.90
N LEU A 16 -4.81 -13.11 7.95
CA LEU A 16 -5.42 -11.78 8.08
C LEU A 16 -6.45 -11.73 9.21
N LYS A 17 -7.20 -12.82 9.42
CA LYS A 17 -8.23 -12.89 10.46
C LYS A 17 -7.65 -12.70 11.86
N ASN A 18 -6.55 -13.38 12.18
CA ASN A 18 -5.91 -13.19 13.48
C ASN A 18 -5.24 -11.81 13.60
N ALA A 19 -4.77 -11.21 12.51
CA ALA A 19 -4.32 -9.81 12.52
C ALA A 19 -5.46 -8.83 12.86
N ILE A 20 -6.64 -9.01 12.25
CA ILE A 20 -7.83 -8.18 12.51
C ILE A 20 -8.26 -8.27 13.98
N LEU A 21 -8.26 -9.49 14.53
CA LEU A 21 -8.61 -9.72 15.94
C LEU A 21 -7.53 -9.24 16.92
N GLY A 22 -6.35 -8.84 16.44
CA GLY A 22 -5.22 -8.42 17.28
C GLY A 22 -4.47 -9.58 17.94
N LYS A 23 -4.69 -10.81 17.45
CA LYS A 23 -3.99 -12.03 17.91
C LYS A 23 -2.66 -12.25 17.20
N LYS A 24 -2.48 -11.63 16.02
CA LYS A 24 -1.24 -11.61 15.25
C LYS A 24 -0.84 -10.16 15.01
N LYS A 25 0.44 -9.83 15.18
CA LYS A 25 0.95 -8.51 14.79
C LYS A 25 1.04 -8.43 13.27
N MET A 26 0.62 -7.30 12.71
CA MET A 26 0.77 -6.97 11.30
C MET A 26 1.63 -5.71 11.19
N ASN A 27 2.83 -5.83 10.63
CA ASN A 27 3.71 -4.67 10.41
C ASN A 27 3.35 -4.03 9.07
N VAL A 28 2.90 -2.78 9.13
CA VAL A 28 2.48 -1.98 7.99
C VAL A 28 3.43 -0.81 7.82
N LEU A 29 3.86 -0.53 6.60
CA LEU A 29 4.52 0.73 6.25
C LEU A 29 3.61 1.55 5.33
N CYS A 30 3.40 2.82 5.64
CA CYS A 30 2.74 3.79 4.77
C CYS A 30 3.76 4.88 4.40
N ILE A 31 4.05 5.02 3.11
CA ILE A 31 4.90 6.09 2.57
C ILE A 31 3.99 7.12 1.92
N GLY A 32 4.10 8.38 2.35
CA GLY A 32 3.13 9.42 2.07
C GLY A 32 2.01 9.39 3.12
N HIS A 33 1.99 10.40 3.98
CA HIS A 33 1.01 10.48 5.07
C HIS A 33 -0.25 11.21 4.59
N GLY A 34 -0.08 12.33 3.89
CA GLY A 34 -1.17 13.22 3.54
C GLY A 34 -1.98 13.62 4.78
N GLY A 35 -3.27 13.31 4.79
CA GLY A 35 -4.14 13.51 5.96
C GLY A 35 -4.13 12.38 7.00
N GLY A 36 -3.42 11.27 6.74
CA GLY A 36 -3.36 10.11 7.61
C GLY A 36 -4.53 9.13 7.50
N SER A 37 -5.35 9.22 6.45
CA SER A 37 -6.55 8.38 6.30
C SER A 37 -6.24 6.90 6.13
N ILE A 38 -5.25 6.54 5.30
CA ILE A 38 -4.82 5.14 5.09
C ILE A 38 -4.31 4.51 6.40
N PRO A 39 -3.30 5.09 7.09
CA PRO A 39 -2.77 4.48 8.30
C PRO A 39 -3.82 4.41 9.42
N LEU A 40 -4.67 5.45 9.53
CA LEU A 40 -5.75 5.46 10.51
C LEU A 40 -6.79 4.38 10.22
N PHE A 41 -7.18 4.19 8.96
CA PHE A 41 -8.10 3.13 8.56
C PHE A 41 -7.55 1.75 8.93
N LEU A 42 -6.28 1.48 8.58
CA LEU A 42 -5.64 0.20 8.86
C LEU A 42 -5.56 -0.07 10.36
N ALA A 43 -5.10 0.89 11.15
CA ALA A 43 -5.04 0.73 12.59
C ALA A 43 -6.43 0.62 13.24
N SER A 44 -7.45 1.32 12.72
CA SER A 44 -8.82 1.24 13.24
C SER A 44 -9.49 -0.10 12.96
N LYS A 45 -9.28 -0.68 11.78
CA LYS A 45 -9.96 -1.92 11.35
C LYS A 45 -9.17 -3.18 11.69
N ILE A 46 -7.85 -3.09 11.76
CA ILE A 46 -6.96 -4.22 12.04
C ILE A 46 -6.28 -3.99 13.39
N ARG A 47 -6.77 -4.65 14.44
CA ARG A 47 -6.27 -4.42 15.82
C ARG A 47 -4.81 -4.81 16.00
N GLY A 48 -4.32 -5.76 15.20
CA GLY A 48 -2.92 -6.20 15.19
C GLY A 48 -2.00 -5.31 14.35
N ALA A 49 -2.53 -4.37 13.57
CA ALA A 49 -1.73 -3.50 12.72
C ALA A 49 -0.92 -2.52 13.57
N VAL A 50 0.39 -2.53 13.37
CA VAL A 50 1.35 -1.51 13.82
C VAL A 50 1.87 -0.82 12.57
N VAL A 51 1.64 0.47 12.48
CA VAL A 51 1.79 1.24 11.24
C VAL A 51 2.90 2.26 11.40
N ASP A 52 4.02 2.01 10.73
CA ASP A 52 5.03 3.01 10.47
C ASP A 52 4.54 3.90 9.32
N ILE A 53 4.61 5.21 9.49
CA ILE A 53 4.13 6.21 8.54
C ILE A 53 5.27 7.17 8.27
N VAL A 54 5.56 7.43 7.00
CA VAL A 54 6.69 8.28 6.61
C VAL A 54 6.17 9.44 5.77
N GLU A 55 6.45 10.65 6.25
CA GLU A 55 6.14 11.90 5.58
C GLU A 55 7.36 12.80 5.56
N ILE A 56 7.64 13.40 4.40
CA ILE A 56 8.80 14.26 4.23
C ILE A 56 8.47 15.72 4.57
N ASP A 57 7.22 16.14 4.39
CA ASP A 57 6.83 17.54 4.58
C ASP A 57 6.26 17.79 6.00
N PRO A 58 6.98 18.55 6.86
CA PRO A 58 6.49 18.90 8.20
C PRO A 58 5.21 19.75 8.17
N VAL A 59 4.93 20.47 7.08
CA VAL A 59 3.69 21.24 6.91
C VAL A 59 2.51 20.29 6.75
N VAL A 60 2.66 19.21 5.97
CA VAL A 60 1.64 18.16 5.81
C VAL A 60 1.38 17.48 7.17
N ILE A 61 2.43 17.11 7.90
CA ILE A 61 2.30 16.54 9.26
C ILE A 61 1.53 17.52 10.16
N SER A 62 1.95 18.78 10.22
CA SER A 62 1.29 19.80 11.04
C SER A 62 -0.18 20.00 10.66
N ALA A 63 -0.51 20.03 9.36
CA ALA A 63 -1.89 20.16 8.88
C ALA A 63 -2.74 18.95 9.28
N SER A 64 -2.23 17.73 9.09
CA SER A 64 -2.95 16.51 9.45
C SER A 64 -3.32 16.46 10.94
N VAL A 65 -2.41 16.89 11.82
CA VAL A 65 -2.61 16.85 13.27
C VAL A 65 -3.49 18.01 13.73
N LYS A 66 -3.19 19.25 13.30
CA LYS A 66 -3.88 20.44 13.81
C LYS A 66 -5.24 20.68 13.16
N ALA A 67 -5.39 20.37 11.88
CA ALA A 67 -6.60 20.67 11.12
C ALA A 67 -7.48 19.44 10.87
N MET A 68 -6.88 18.25 10.66
CA MET A 68 -7.62 17.03 10.35
C MET A 68 -7.78 16.08 11.55
N GLY A 69 -7.16 16.42 12.69
CA GLY A 69 -7.31 15.71 13.95
C GLY A 69 -6.45 14.44 14.09
N PHE A 70 -5.51 14.19 13.19
CA PHE A 70 -4.62 13.03 13.28
C PHE A 70 -3.91 12.99 14.66
N PRO A 71 -3.80 11.82 15.32
CA PRO A 71 -3.29 11.74 16.68
C PRO A 71 -1.88 12.30 16.83
N SER A 72 -1.75 13.35 17.65
CA SER A 72 -0.46 14.02 17.88
C SER A 72 0.55 13.12 18.60
N PHE A 73 0.07 12.18 19.43
CA PHE A 73 0.91 11.20 20.12
C PHE A 73 1.62 10.21 19.18
N SER A 74 1.14 10.09 17.94
CA SER A 74 1.75 9.21 16.95
C SER A 74 3.06 9.76 16.37
N ILE A 75 3.37 11.04 16.57
CA ILE A 75 4.60 11.67 16.06
C ILE A 75 5.83 11.08 16.74
N MET A 76 6.80 10.67 15.92
CA MET A 76 8.09 10.12 16.31
C MET A 76 9.18 11.17 16.11
N THR A 77 10.13 11.17 17.03
CA THR A 77 11.38 11.93 16.92
C THR A 77 12.38 11.16 16.05
N PRO A 78 13.41 11.84 15.50
CA PRO A 78 14.50 11.18 14.78
C PRO A 78 15.24 10.12 15.61
N SER A 79 15.12 10.16 16.95
CA SER A 79 15.70 9.17 17.85
C SER A 79 14.89 7.87 17.99
N GLY A 80 13.75 7.75 17.27
CA GLY A 80 12.85 6.60 17.34
C GLY A 80 11.95 6.58 18.58
N LYS A 81 11.88 7.68 19.34
CA LYS A 81 10.98 7.85 20.49
C LYS A 81 9.80 8.73 20.11
N ARG A 82 8.65 8.56 20.78
CA ARG A 82 7.51 9.47 20.63
C ARG A 82 7.90 10.90 21.02
N ALA A 83 7.41 11.88 20.26
CA ALA A 83 7.62 13.30 20.55
C ALA A 83 6.93 13.72 21.86
N SER A 84 5.79 13.10 22.17
CA SER A 84 5.10 13.28 23.44
C SER A 84 5.29 12.05 24.35
N PRO A 85 5.62 12.22 25.64
CA PRO A 85 5.88 11.11 26.55
C PRO A 85 4.62 10.33 26.93
N LYS A 86 3.44 10.96 26.84
CA LYS A 86 2.13 10.36 27.13
C LYS A 86 1.08 10.89 26.16
N PRO A 87 0.04 10.13 25.84
CA PRO A 87 -1.06 10.60 25.00
C PRO A 87 -1.81 11.74 25.69
N SER A 88 -2.42 12.61 24.90
CA SER A 88 -3.35 13.62 25.43
C SER A 88 -4.68 12.96 25.81
N LEU A 89 -5.45 13.60 26.70
CA LEU A 89 -6.80 13.10 27.05
C LEU A 89 -7.69 13.01 25.80
N THR A 90 -7.54 13.94 24.86
CA THR A 90 -8.23 13.93 23.57
C THR A 90 -7.84 12.71 22.75
N ASP A 91 -6.55 12.37 22.69
CA ASP A 91 -6.08 11.18 21.97
C ASP A 91 -6.61 9.88 22.60
N GLU A 92 -6.66 9.80 23.94
CA GLU A 92 -7.22 8.65 24.65
C GLU A 92 -8.71 8.46 24.35
N ILE A 93 -9.49 9.53 24.43
CA ILE A 93 -10.94 9.48 24.24
C ILE A 93 -11.33 9.23 22.78
N LEU A 94 -10.73 9.97 21.84
CA LEU A 94 -11.09 9.89 20.42
C LEU A 94 -10.57 8.60 19.79
N TRP A 95 -9.31 8.25 20.05
CA TRP A 95 -8.62 7.18 19.33
C TRP A 95 -8.62 5.85 20.08
N LYS A 96 -8.98 5.80 21.35
CA LYS A 96 -9.21 4.55 22.12
C LYS A 96 -8.07 3.52 21.95
N GLY A 97 -6.82 3.99 22.01
CA GLY A 97 -5.61 3.16 21.86
C GLY A 97 -5.13 2.93 20.42
N ILE A 98 -5.86 3.39 19.39
CA ILE A 98 -5.38 3.35 17.98
C ILE A 98 -4.08 4.16 17.84
N HIS A 99 -4.00 5.33 18.49
CA HIS A 99 -2.85 6.23 18.45
C HIS A 99 -1.52 5.58 18.92
N GLU A 100 -1.59 4.52 19.74
CA GLU A 100 -0.41 3.79 20.24
C GLU A 100 0.22 2.87 19.19
N ARG A 101 -0.52 2.53 18.13
CA ARG A 101 -0.04 1.66 17.06
C ARG A 101 0.31 2.42 15.78
N LEU A 102 0.20 3.74 15.81
CA LEU A 102 0.59 4.64 14.75
C LEU A 102 1.94 5.31 15.13
N LEU A 103 2.89 5.25 14.21
CA LEU A 103 4.25 5.80 14.35
C LEU A 103 4.55 6.66 13.13
N LEU A 104 4.37 7.98 13.25
CA LEU A 104 4.57 8.96 12.19
C LEU A 104 5.96 9.58 12.28
N TYR A 105 6.79 9.32 11.28
CA TYR A 105 8.15 9.82 11.16
C TYR A 105 8.20 10.95 10.12
N GLU A 106 8.73 12.09 10.53
CA GLU A 106 9.20 13.13 9.61
C GLU A 106 10.53 12.68 9.01
N SER A 107 10.48 12.06 7.82
CA SER A 107 11.67 11.53 7.15
C SER A 107 11.43 11.39 5.65
N ASP A 108 12.53 11.44 4.91
CA ASP A 108 12.56 10.90 3.56
C ASP A 108 12.36 9.37 3.59
N ALA A 109 11.62 8.84 2.62
CA ALA A 109 11.27 7.42 2.54
C ALA A 109 12.46 6.50 2.21
N GLU A 110 13.40 6.95 1.35
CA GLU A 110 14.64 6.23 1.06
C GLU A 110 15.51 6.15 2.32
N LYS A 111 15.69 7.29 3.00
CA LYS A 111 16.41 7.31 4.27
C LYS A 111 15.77 6.37 5.29
N PHE A 112 14.46 6.47 5.48
CA PHE A 112 13.74 5.66 6.48
C PHE A 112 13.89 4.16 6.22
N ILE A 113 13.70 3.71 4.97
CA ILE A 113 13.74 2.26 4.68
C ILE A 113 15.16 1.67 4.80
N LEU A 114 16.19 2.48 4.51
CA LEU A 114 17.59 2.09 4.68
C LEU A 114 17.97 1.92 6.15
N GLU A 115 17.48 2.81 7.01
CA GLU A 115 17.76 2.81 8.46
C GLU A 115 16.86 1.84 9.24
N SER A 116 15.64 1.60 8.76
CA SER A 116 14.68 0.69 9.40
C SER A 116 15.22 -0.74 9.40
N THR A 117 15.05 -1.45 10.52
CA THR A 117 15.32 -2.89 10.62
C THR A 117 14.05 -3.74 10.55
N ASN A 118 12.89 -3.10 10.46
CA ASN A 118 11.60 -3.78 10.51
C ASN A 118 11.34 -4.57 9.22
N GLN A 119 10.67 -5.70 9.39
CA GLN A 119 10.12 -6.45 8.27
C GLN A 119 8.62 -6.18 8.18
N TYR A 120 8.14 -5.85 6.99
CA TYR A 120 6.76 -5.43 6.71
C TYR A 120 5.98 -6.54 6.01
N ASP A 121 4.75 -6.76 6.47
CA ASP A 121 3.79 -7.67 5.86
C ASP A 121 3.16 -7.00 4.62
N ILE A 122 2.83 -5.71 4.76
CA ILE A 122 2.29 -4.91 3.67
C ILE A 122 2.86 -3.49 3.71
N VAL A 123 3.10 -2.93 2.53
CA VAL A 123 3.57 -1.56 2.33
C VAL A 123 2.60 -0.84 1.39
N PHE A 124 2.14 0.34 1.79
CA PHE A 124 1.38 1.26 0.96
C PHE A 124 2.25 2.45 0.60
N ILE A 125 2.25 2.82 -0.67
CA ILE A 125 2.98 3.98 -1.18
C ILE A 125 1.98 4.88 -1.89
N ASP A 126 1.76 6.06 -1.30
CA ASP A 126 0.85 7.09 -1.80
C ASP A 126 1.53 8.45 -1.64
N ALA A 127 2.61 8.64 -2.41
CA ALA A 127 3.51 9.77 -2.30
C ALA A 127 3.74 10.40 -3.67
N TYR A 128 3.38 11.68 -3.80
CA TYR A 128 3.60 12.47 -5.01
C TYR A 128 4.42 13.70 -4.67
N ASP A 129 5.11 14.25 -5.65
CA ASP A 129 5.67 15.59 -5.52
C ASP A 129 4.59 16.68 -5.71
N GLY A 130 5.01 17.94 -5.64
CA GLY A 130 4.10 19.08 -5.79
C GLY A 130 3.46 19.21 -7.17
N ASP A 131 3.92 18.44 -8.16
CA ASP A 131 3.44 18.44 -9.54
C ASP A 131 2.63 17.16 -9.87
N ASP A 132 2.19 16.43 -8.84
CA ASP A 132 1.42 15.18 -8.97
C ASP A 132 2.19 14.03 -9.65
N ILE A 133 3.53 14.06 -9.57
CA ILE A 133 4.41 13.04 -10.14
C ILE A 133 4.90 12.11 -9.05
N PHE A 134 4.81 10.80 -9.30
CA PHE A 134 5.39 9.80 -8.43
C PHE A 134 6.94 9.89 -8.47
N PRO A 135 7.65 10.20 -7.37
CA PRO A 135 9.07 10.57 -7.47
C PRO A 135 9.98 9.46 -8.00
N GLN A 136 10.86 9.78 -8.97
CA GLN A 136 11.79 8.81 -9.59
C GLN A 136 12.61 8.01 -8.58
N LYS A 137 13.07 8.65 -7.50
CA LYS A 137 13.83 7.99 -6.42
C LYS A 137 13.11 6.80 -5.78
N LEU A 138 11.77 6.75 -5.85
CA LEU A 138 10.96 5.69 -5.23
C LEU A 138 10.76 4.48 -6.16
N TRP A 139 11.07 4.59 -7.45
CA TRP A 139 10.81 3.51 -8.41
C TRP A 139 11.95 3.20 -9.35
N ASP A 140 13.00 4.02 -9.40
CA ASP A 140 14.17 3.72 -10.22
C ASP A 140 14.75 2.34 -9.82
N PRO A 141 14.93 1.40 -10.78
CA PRO A 141 15.41 0.05 -10.48
C PRO A 141 16.79 0.01 -9.79
N HIS A 142 17.59 1.05 -9.95
CA HIS A 142 18.90 1.15 -9.35
C HIS A 142 18.91 1.93 -8.03
N SER A 143 17.80 2.56 -7.66
CA SER A 143 17.65 3.30 -6.40
C SER A 143 17.98 2.44 -5.17
N PRO A 144 18.64 3.01 -4.15
CA PRO A 144 18.75 2.39 -2.83
C PRO A 144 17.39 2.03 -2.23
N PHE A 145 16.38 2.88 -2.43
CA PHE A 145 15.03 2.66 -1.91
C PHE A 145 14.43 1.32 -2.35
N ILE A 146 14.33 1.03 -3.66
CA ILE A 146 13.60 -0.14 -4.14
C ILE A 146 14.28 -1.44 -3.71
N LYS A 147 15.62 -1.44 -3.67
CA LYS A 147 16.43 -2.57 -3.19
C LYS A 147 16.24 -2.79 -1.69
N ALA A 148 16.29 -1.72 -0.91
CA ALA A 148 16.05 -1.79 0.53
C ALA A 148 14.62 -2.27 0.83
N LEU A 149 13.62 -1.74 0.13
CA LEU A 149 12.23 -2.18 0.24
C LEU A 149 12.09 -3.68 0.02
N GLY A 150 12.70 -4.23 -1.04
CA GLY A 150 12.70 -5.68 -1.29
C GLY A 150 13.27 -6.50 -0.12
N SER A 151 14.30 -6.00 0.57
CA SER A 151 14.88 -6.67 1.74
C SER A 151 14.05 -6.53 3.02
N ARG A 152 13.20 -5.49 3.11
CA ARG A 152 12.32 -5.22 4.26
C ARG A 152 10.93 -5.84 4.13
N LEU A 153 10.58 -6.40 2.99
CA LEU A 153 9.33 -7.15 2.84
C LEU A 153 9.44 -8.56 3.42
N HIS A 154 8.34 -9.04 4.00
CA HIS A 154 8.23 -10.43 4.40
C HIS A 154 8.50 -11.38 3.21
N PRO A 155 9.30 -12.44 3.35
CA PRO A 155 9.64 -13.34 2.24
C PRO A 155 8.42 -14.06 1.69
N ASP A 156 7.50 -14.49 2.55
CA ASP A 156 6.44 -15.41 2.13
C ASP A 156 5.18 -14.70 1.62
N HIS A 157 4.74 -13.62 2.27
CA HIS A 157 3.49 -12.91 1.94
C HIS A 157 3.67 -11.40 1.76
N GLY A 158 4.91 -10.91 1.74
CA GLY A 158 5.19 -9.47 1.67
C GLY A 158 4.52 -8.83 0.46
N THR A 159 3.69 -7.81 0.71
CA THR A 159 2.90 -7.14 -0.33
C THR A 159 3.26 -5.66 -0.40
N VAL A 160 3.46 -5.14 -1.60
CA VAL A 160 3.57 -3.71 -1.87
C VAL A 160 2.38 -3.27 -2.70
N VAL A 161 1.77 -2.16 -2.30
CA VAL A 161 0.72 -1.51 -3.05
C VAL A 161 1.12 -0.06 -3.31
N VAL A 162 1.17 0.33 -4.58
CA VAL A 162 1.54 1.68 -5.01
C VAL A 162 0.33 2.35 -5.64
N ASN A 163 -0.01 3.53 -5.16
CA ASN A 163 -0.98 4.40 -5.78
C ASN A 163 -0.31 5.11 -6.96
N LEU A 164 -0.90 5.03 -8.16
CA LEU A 164 -0.39 5.69 -9.36
C LEU A 164 -1.52 6.45 -10.05
N HIS A 165 -1.33 7.73 -10.33
CA HIS A 165 -2.23 8.48 -11.20
C HIS A 165 -1.99 8.10 -12.65
N SER A 166 -3.08 8.05 -13.43
CA SER A 166 -3.00 7.71 -14.86
C SER A 166 -2.26 8.80 -15.61
N ASP A 167 -1.24 8.40 -16.38
CA ASP A 167 -0.40 9.27 -17.22
C ASP A 167 -0.90 9.35 -18.67
N VAL A 168 -2.18 9.05 -18.91
CA VAL A 168 -2.78 9.12 -20.24
C VAL A 168 -3.63 10.36 -20.37
N ASP A 169 -3.23 11.24 -21.28
CA ASP A 169 -4.07 12.33 -21.76
C ASP A 169 -5.32 11.73 -22.40
N LEU A 170 -6.44 11.76 -21.67
CA LEU A 170 -7.74 11.42 -22.23
C LEU A 170 -8.09 12.50 -23.25
N ASN A 171 -7.78 12.24 -24.53
CA ASN A 171 -8.22 13.11 -25.61
C ASN A 171 -9.74 12.93 -25.78
N ILE A 172 -10.51 13.77 -25.08
CA ILE A 172 -11.98 13.70 -24.95
C ILE A 172 -12.67 13.72 -26.33
N ASP A 173 -12.03 14.31 -27.34
CA ASP A 173 -12.57 14.46 -28.70
C ASP A 173 -12.41 13.20 -29.58
N ALA A 174 -11.57 12.23 -29.19
CA ALA A 174 -11.25 11.06 -30.02
C ALA A 174 -11.94 9.76 -29.58
N PHE A 175 -12.59 9.74 -28.41
CA PHE A 175 -13.16 8.53 -27.83
C PHE A 175 -14.69 8.50 -27.93
N ASN A 176 -15.21 7.61 -28.78
CA ASN A 176 -16.60 7.19 -28.68
C ASN A 176 -16.83 6.62 -27.28
N SER A 177 -17.86 7.13 -26.61
CA SER A 177 -18.22 6.95 -25.19
C SER A 177 -18.53 5.52 -24.71
N PHE A 178 -18.13 4.49 -25.46
CA PHE A 178 -18.43 3.08 -25.18
C PHE A 178 -17.20 2.22 -24.80
N ASP A 179 -15.96 2.73 -24.92
CA ASP A 179 -14.73 1.96 -24.63
C ASP A 179 -14.01 2.33 -23.32
N LEU A 180 -14.66 3.09 -22.43
CA LEU A 180 -14.07 3.62 -21.18
C LEU A 180 -13.94 2.58 -20.05
N HIS A 181 -13.74 1.29 -20.37
CA HIS A 181 -13.58 0.24 -19.37
C HIS A 181 -12.12 -0.02 -18.98
N VAL A 182 -11.16 0.40 -19.79
CA VAL A 182 -9.72 0.23 -19.53
C VAL A 182 -9.01 1.56 -19.80
N LEU A 183 -8.46 2.19 -18.76
CA LEU A 183 -7.48 3.26 -18.98
C LEU A 183 -6.24 2.63 -19.63
N PRO A 184 -5.77 3.09 -20.79
CA PRO A 184 -4.49 2.67 -21.30
C PRO A 184 -3.44 2.97 -20.21
N LYS A 185 -2.49 2.07 -19.98
CA LYS A 185 -1.34 2.40 -19.13
C LYS A 185 -0.39 3.22 -19.99
N GLY A 186 -0.09 4.45 -19.60
CA GLY A 186 0.94 5.21 -20.29
C GLY A 186 2.33 4.61 -20.03
N LYS A 187 3.30 5.11 -20.78
CA LYS A 187 4.68 4.59 -20.75
C LYS A 187 5.31 4.75 -19.38
N TYR A 188 4.92 5.79 -18.62
CA TYR A 188 5.49 6.06 -17.31
C TYR A 188 4.99 5.05 -16.29
N VAL A 189 3.67 4.90 -16.14
CA VAL A 189 3.06 3.92 -15.21
C VAL A 189 3.56 2.50 -15.50
N SER A 190 3.69 2.15 -16.78
CA SER A 190 4.21 0.83 -17.19
C SER A 190 5.65 0.58 -16.75
N ARG A 191 6.52 1.61 -16.81
CA ARG A 191 7.91 1.53 -16.34
C ARG A 191 7.98 1.37 -14.82
N VAL A 192 7.17 2.12 -14.09
CA VAL A 192 7.05 2.00 -12.62
C VAL A 192 6.62 0.59 -12.24
N CYS A 193 5.56 0.06 -12.86
CA CYS A 193 5.06 -1.29 -12.62
C CYS A 193 6.15 -2.35 -12.80
N ARG A 194 6.89 -2.28 -13.92
CA ARG A 194 7.97 -3.22 -14.22
C ARG A 194 9.10 -3.11 -13.21
N ALA A 195 9.54 -1.89 -12.87
CA ALA A 195 10.62 -1.70 -11.90
C ALA A 195 10.32 -2.34 -10.54
N TYR A 196 9.08 -2.19 -10.04
CA TYR A 196 8.65 -2.84 -8.79
C TYR A 196 8.54 -4.36 -8.92
N LYS A 197 7.95 -4.86 -10.01
CA LYS A 197 7.88 -6.30 -10.26
C LYS A 197 9.28 -6.89 -10.25
N ASP A 198 10.18 -6.32 -11.04
CA ASP A 198 11.53 -6.82 -11.27
C ASP A 198 12.32 -6.78 -9.95
N ALA A 199 12.38 -5.62 -9.30
CA ALA A 199 13.15 -5.46 -8.06
C ALA A 199 12.64 -6.34 -6.89
N LEU A 200 11.33 -6.58 -6.79
CA LEU A 200 10.75 -7.29 -5.65
C LEU A 200 10.60 -8.80 -5.88
N LEU A 201 10.58 -9.25 -7.15
CA LEU A 201 10.34 -10.65 -7.53
C LEU A 201 11.50 -11.33 -8.29
N GLU A 202 12.38 -10.62 -9.03
CA GLU A 202 13.41 -11.27 -9.87
C GLU A 202 14.46 -12.04 -9.08
N ASN A 203 14.71 -11.68 -7.81
CA ASN A 203 15.94 -12.11 -7.15
C ASN A 203 15.89 -13.47 -6.46
N ARG A 204 14.82 -14.27 -6.56
CA ARG A 204 14.83 -15.68 -6.09
C ARG A 204 13.82 -16.54 -6.85
N ASN A 205 14.28 -17.70 -7.32
CA ASN A 205 13.47 -18.89 -7.67
C ASN A 205 12.61 -19.43 -6.50
N SER A 206 12.38 -18.65 -5.44
CA SER A 206 11.80 -19.08 -4.16
C SER A 206 10.56 -18.28 -3.76
N TYR A 207 10.29 -17.14 -4.41
CA TYR A 207 9.08 -16.36 -4.12
C TYR A 207 8.03 -16.70 -5.16
N ASN A 208 6.98 -17.37 -4.70
CA ASN A 208 5.76 -17.62 -5.46
C ASN A 208 4.96 -16.32 -5.65
N GLY A 209 5.56 -15.29 -6.25
CA GLY A 209 5.02 -13.93 -6.31
C GLY A 209 4.29 -13.61 -7.61
N PHE A 210 3.51 -12.54 -7.57
CA PHE A 210 2.77 -12.03 -8.74
C PHE A 210 2.62 -10.52 -8.64
N ALA A 211 2.62 -9.86 -9.80
CA ALA A 211 2.44 -8.42 -9.92
C ALA A 211 1.27 -8.12 -10.87
N TYR A 212 0.39 -7.22 -10.46
CA TYR A 212 -0.77 -6.80 -11.24
C TYR A 212 -1.18 -5.37 -10.90
N THR A 213 -2.03 -4.79 -11.72
CA THR A 213 -2.67 -3.51 -11.45
C THR A 213 -4.17 -3.65 -11.39
N ILE A 214 -4.81 -2.76 -10.64
CA ILE A 214 -6.26 -2.51 -10.71
C ILE A 214 -6.46 -1.04 -11.07
N SER A 215 -7.03 -0.79 -12.25
CA SER A 215 -7.39 0.56 -12.69
C SER A 215 -8.83 0.90 -12.34
N VAL A 216 -9.06 2.14 -11.92
CA VAL A 216 -10.36 2.73 -11.64
C VAL A 216 -10.53 3.99 -12.47
N PRO A 217 -11.06 3.87 -13.71
CA PRO A 217 -11.04 4.96 -14.69
C PRO A 217 -11.67 6.27 -14.22
N TRP A 218 -12.79 6.19 -13.49
CA TRP A 218 -13.56 7.37 -13.08
C TRP A 218 -12.91 8.21 -11.97
N VAL A 219 -11.86 7.71 -11.33
CA VAL A 219 -11.02 8.50 -10.41
C VAL A 219 -9.58 8.62 -10.91
N CYS A 220 -9.34 8.33 -12.19
CA CYS A 220 -8.03 8.43 -12.86
C CYS A 220 -6.89 7.73 -12.10
N ASN A 221 -7.20 6.61 -11.44
CA ASN A 221 -6.30 5.94 -10.52
C ASN A 221 -5.97 4.51 -10.96
N THR A 222 -4.72 4.12 -10.77
CA THR A 222 -4.23 2.76 -10.92
C THR A 222 -3.51 2.34 -9.64
N SER A 223 -3.97 1.27 -9.01
CA SER A 223 -3.25 0.64 -7.90
C SER A 223 -2.39 -0.49 -8.43
N LEU A 224 -1.07 -0.36 -8.35
CA LEU A 224 -0.12 -1.47 -8.56
C LEU A 224 -0.05 -2.32 -7.29
N VAL A 225 -0.06 -3.64 -7.45
CA VAL A 225 0.13 -4.61 -6.37
C VAL A 225 1.24 -5.57 -6.77
N VAL A 226 2.18 -5.81 -5.85
CA VAL A 226 3.22 -6.84 -5.95
C VAL A 226 3.21 -7.65 -4.65
N CYS A 227 2.72 -8.91 -4.66
CA CYS A 227 2.74 -9.82 -3.49
C CYS A 227 3.71 -10.97 -3.74
N ARG A 228 4.30 -11.46 -2.66
CA ARG A 228 4.95 -12.77 -2.58
C ARG A 228 3.94 -13.81 -2.06
N GLY A 229 3.99 -15.06 -2.53
CA GLY A 229 3.15 -16.14 -2.00
C GLY A 229 1.72 -16.24 -2.57
N LEU A 230 1.47 -15.68 -3.75
CA LEU A 230 0.22 -15.90 -4.51
C LEU A 230 0.24 -17.20 -5.34
N SER A 231 1.41 -17.73 -5.70
CA SER A 231 1.49 -19.02 -6.42
C SER A 231 1.41 -20.19 -5.44
N LYS A 232 0.45 -21.11 -5.64
CA LYS A 232 0.36 -22.37 -4.88
C LYS A 232 1.05 -23.54 -5.60
N SER A 233 1.67 -23.29 -6.75
CA SER A 233 2.36 -24.30 -7.57
C SER A 233 3.82 -23.91 -7.81
N ASP A 234 4.68 -24.92 -7.98
CA ASP A 234 6.12 -24.86 -8.25
C ASP A 234 6.49 -24.24 -9.63
N GLY A 235 5.61 -23.39 -10.16
CA GLY A 235 5.71 -22.73 -11.47
C GLY A 235 5.14 -21.31 -11.45
N MET A 236 5.39 -20.56 -12.52
CA MET A 236 4.88 -19.20 -12.72
C MET A 236 3.37 -19.18 -12.49
N ALA A 237 2.91 -18.36 -11.54
CA ALA A 237 1.49 -18.24 -11.26
C ALA A 237 0.72 -17.86 -12.54
N ASP A 238 -0.14 -18.76 -13.00
CA ASP A 238 -1.06 -18.47 -14.09
C ASP A 238 -1.98 -17.32 -13.65
N TRP A 239 -1.99 -16.25 -14.44
CA TRP A 239 -2.72 -15.03 -14.11
C TRP A 239 -4.21 -15.30 -13.88
N TYR A 240 -4.78 -16.31 -14.57
CA TYR A 240 -6.17 -16.71 -14.42
C TYR A 240 -6.43 -17.34 -13.05
N THR A 241 -5.49 -18.14 -12.56
CA THR A 241 -5.56 -18.72 -11.20
C THR A 241 -5.50 -17.63 -10.13
N VAL A 242 -4.56 -16.68 -10.27
CA VAL A 242 -4.45 -15.54 -9.34
C VAL A 242 -5.71 -14.69 -9.38
N PHE A 243 -6.22 -14.38 -10.57
CA PHE A 243 -7.44 -13.61 -10.75
C PHE A 243 -8.63 -14.27 -10.04
N ASN A 244 -8.82 -15.58 -10.21
CA ASN A 244 -9.90 -16.31 -9.55
C ASN A 244 -9.76 -16.35 -8.02
N ALA A 245 -8.53 -16.49 -7.50
CA ALA A 245 -8.27 -16.43 -6.06
C ALA A 245 -8.66 -15.05 -5.51
N LEU A 246 -8.16 -13.97 -6.12
CA LEU A 246 -8.48 -12.59 -5.72
C LEU A 246 -9.99 -12.32 -5.77
N MET A 247 -10.68 -12.85 -6.78
CA MET A 247 -12.13 -12.75 -6.90
C MET A 247 -12.86 -13.45 -5.75
N SER A 248 -12.46 -14.68 -5.42
CA SER A 248 -13.02 -15.45 -4.31
C SER A 248 -12.78 -14.75 -2.97
N ASP A 249 -11.53 -14.34 -2.72
CA ASP A 249 -11.08 -13.87 -1.41
C ASP A 249 -11.44 -12.39 -1.17
N SER A 250 -11.78 -11.64 -2.24
CA SER A 250 -12.25 -10.26 -2.12
C SER A 250 -13.46 -10.13 -1.21
N PHE A 251 -14.41 -11.07 -1.30
CA PHE A 251 -15.61 -11.08 -0.47
C PHE A 251 -15.27 -11.35 1.01
N GLU A 252 -14.31 -12.23 1.27
CA GLU A 252 -13.85 -12.51 2.63
C GLU A 252 -13.15 -11.29 3.24
N ALA A 253 -12.21 -10.68 2.51
CA ALA A 253 -11.51 -9.48 2.95
C ALA A 253 -12.48 -8.32 3.23
N GLU A 254 -13.47 -8.11 2.35
CA GLU A 254 -14.54 -7.11 2.52
C GLU A 254 -15.33 -7.33 3.82
N LYS A 255 -15.75 -8.56 4.08
CA LYS A 255 -16.53 -8.91 5.27
C LYS A 255 -15.68 -8.83 6.55
N LEU A 256 -14.43 -9.25 6.49
CA LEU A 256 -13.54 -9.28 7.66
C LEU A 256 -13.15 -7.87 8.11
N VAL A 257 -12.90 -6.96 7.17
CA VAL A 257 -12.42 -5.59 7.43
C VAL A 257 -13.59 -4.58 7.44
N ASP A 258 -14.80 -5.02 7.06
CA ASP A 258 -15.99 -4.18 6.92
C ASP A 258 -15.68 -2.96 6.03
N LEU A 259 -15.27 -3.28 4.79
CA LEU A 259 -14.89 -2.29 3.78
C LEU A 259 -16.15 -1.58 3.25
N PRO A 260 -16.10 -0.24 3.05
CA PRO A 260 -17.26 0.52 2.59
C PRO A 260 -17.62 0.26 1.12
N PHE A 261 -16.69 -0.32 0.34
CA PHE A 261 -16.89 -0.62 -1.07
C PHE A 261 -16.30 -1.98 -1.41
N SER A 262 -16.94 -2.67 -2.35
CA SER A 262 -16.49 -3.98 -2.81
C SER A 262 -15.31 -3.85 -3.79
N CYS A 263 -14.19 -4.52 -3.48
CA CYS A 263 -13.05 -4.71 -4.36
C CYS A 263 -13.44 -5.49 -5.62
N LEU A 264 -14.37 -6.44 -5.46
CA LEU A 264 -14.72 -7.43 -6.49
C LEU A 264 -15.03 -6.78 -7.85
N GLN A 265 -15.79 -5.68 -7.86
CA GLN A 265 -16.15 -5.01 -9.12
C GLN A 265 -14.94 -4.37 -9.81
N TYR A 266 -13.98 -3.88 -9.03
CA TYR A 266 -12.74 -3.32 -9.55
C TYR A 266 -11.78 -4.40 -10.04
N ILE A 267 -11.67 -5.52 -9.32
CA ILE A 267 -10.89 -6.68 -9.77
C ILE A 267 -11.46 -7.18 -11.10
N LYS A 268 -12.78 -7.40 -11.19
CA LYS A 268 -13.45 -7.89 -12.40
C LYS A 268 -13.15 -7.08 -13.65
N ARG A 269 -13.05 -5.76 -13.52
CA ARG A 269 -13.01 -4.83 -14.66
C ARG A 269 -11.62 -4.27 -14.93
N GLY A 270 -10.82 -4.09 -13.88
CA GLY A 270 -9.57 -3.32 -13.94
C GLY A 270 -8.31 -4.15 -13.71
N PHE A 271 -8.42 -5.46 -13.46
CA PHE A 271 -7.26 -6.33 -13.26
C PHE A 271 -6.43 -6.45 -14.55
N THR A 272 -5.13 -6.23 -14.42
CA THR A 272 -4.18 -6.44 -15.53
C THR A 272 -2.85 -6.93 -14.96
N PRO A 273 -2.36 -8.12 -15.35
CA PRO A 273 -1.02 -8.58 -14.99
C PRO A 273 0.05 -7.56 -15.40
N VAL A 274 1.17 -7.56 -14.68
CA VAL A 274 2.36 -6.79 -15.08
C VAL A 274 3.31 -7.73 -15.81
N ASP A 275 3.65 -7.38 -17.05
CA ASP A 275 4.60 -8.07 -17.93
C ASP A 275 6.07 -7.77 -17.58
#